data_AF-A0A9X9YD79-F1
#
_entry.id   AF-A0A9X9YD79-F1
#
_cell.length_a   1.000
_cell.length_b   1.000
_cell.length_c   1.000
_cell.angle_alpha   90.00
_cell.angle_beta   90.00
_cell.angle_gamma   90.00
#
_symmetry.space_group_name_H-M   'P 1'
#
loop_
_entity.id
_entity.type
_entity.pdbx_description
1 polymer ?
#
loop_
_entity_poly.entity_id
_entity_poly.type
_entity_poly.pdbx_seq_one_letter_code
_entity_poly.pdbx_strand_id
1 'polypeptide(L)'
;MLDSMVTAPTATLSLPSMHAVPLGNSYGGVREWLGVWIDAHYDILARERRAASRQLRAARGMLNWSVKQLAERSGLSCAVIRRLEEYNDTPPASDDLLQTLWITFAGAGIEFTFPLVGKPGVRPQ
;
A
#
# COMPACT_ATOMS: atom_id res chain seq x y z
N MET A 1 35.49 17.55 20.93
CA MET A 1 36.24 17.18 19.72
C MET A 1 35.33 16.23 18.95
N LEU A 2 34.61 16.76 17.96
CA LEU A 2 33.64 16.00 17.16
C LEU A 2 34.43 15.11 16.18
N ASP A 3 34.27 13.80 16.29
CA ASP A 3 34.96 12.82 15.47
C ASP A 3 34.21 12.67 14.13
N SER A 4 34.85 13.03 13.03
CA SER A 4 34.28 13.02 11.68
C SER A 4 34.11 11.58 11.19
N MET A 5 32.85 11.17 10.94
CA MET A 5 32.52 9.84 10.41
C MET A 5 32.96 9.73 8.94
N VAL A 6 33.85 8.78 8.64
CA VAL A 6 34.29 8.46 7.27
C VAL A 6 33.88 7.02 6.94
N THR A 7 33.29 6.83 5.75
CA THR A 7 32.83 5.55 5.21
C THR A 7 34.02 4.65 4.84
N ALA A 8 34.06 3.42 5.38
CA ALA A 8 35.14 2.44 5.13
C ALA A 8 34.91 1.62 3.83
N PRO A 9 35.97 1.06 3.19
CA PRO A 9 35.86 0.35 1.91
C PRO A 9 35.17 -1.03 2.01
N THR A 10 33.87 -0.99 1.67
CA THR A 10 33.02 -1.93 0.92
C THR A 10 33.16 -3.45 1.11
N ALA A 11 32.36 -3.98 2.03
CA ALA A 11 31.57 -5.19 1.80
C ALA A 11 30.12 -4.90 2.24
N THR A 12 29.27 -4.49 1.29
CA THR A 12 27.85 -4.21 1.55
C THR A 12 27.07 -5.51 1.56
N LEU A 13 26.51 -5.88 2.71
CA LEU A 13 25.51 -6.95 2.78
C LEU A 13 24.14 -6.35 2.41
N SER A 14 23.55 -6.78 1.29
CA SER A 14 22.23 -6.33 0.86
C SER A 14 21.25 -7.51 0.90
N LEU A 15 20.30 -7.45 1.82
CA LEU A 15 19.07 -8.25 1.80
C LEU A 15 17.92 -7.32 1.37
N PRO A 16 16.82 -7.83 0.77
CA PRO A 16 15.81 -7.01 0.06
C PRO A 16 15.12 -5.92 0.90
N SER A 17 15.32 -5.86 2.22
CA SER A 17 14.72 -4.85 3.11
C SER A 17 15.66 -4.37 4.21
N MET A 18 16.97 -4.63 4.06
CA MET A 18 18.01 -4.22 4.98
C MET A 18 19.16 -3.58 4.22
N HIS A 19 19.47 -2.34 4.54
CA HIS A 19 20.73 -1.70 4.16
C HIS A 19 21.59 -1.54 5.41
N ALA A 20 22.75 -2.18 5.44
CA ALA A 20 23.73 -1.96 6.49
C ALA A 20 24.98 -1.29 5.92
N VAL A 21 25.36 -0.17 6.54
CA VAL A 21 26.57 0.57 6.20
C VAL A 21 27.59 0.33 7.31
N PRO A 22 28.81 -0.13 6.97
CA PRO A 22 29.88 -0.24 7.94
C PRO A 22 30.37 1.16 8.30
N LEU A 23 30.38 1.46 9.60
CA LEU A 23 31.00 2.67 10.12
C LEU A 23 32.42 2.33 10.56
N GLY A 24 33.37 2.98 9.89
CA GLY A 24 34.80 2.77 10.11
C GLY A 24 35.35 3.58 11.27
N ASN A 25 36.49 3.15 11.79
CA ASN A 25 37.39 4.03 12.54
C ASN A 25 38.37 4.75 11.58
N SER A 26 39.11 5.74 12.08
CA SER A 26 40.10 6.51 11.32
C SER A 26 41.23 5.67 10.70
N TYR A 27 41.37 4.39 11.10
CA TYR A 27 42.38 3.45 10.63
C TYR A 27 41.85 2.46 9.57
N GLY A 28 40.61 2.66 9.08
CA GLY A 28 40.04 1.86 7.99
C GLY A 28 39.42 0.52 8.42
N GLY A 29 39.32 0.24 9.72
CA GLY A 29 38.65 -0.94 10.25
C GLY A 29 37.17 -0.66 10.56
N VAL A 30 36.30 -1.66 10.39
CA VAL A 30 34.87 -1.54 10.73
C VAL A 30 34.69 -1.59 12.25
N ARG A 31 34.08 -0.55 12.84
CA ARG A 31 33.82 -0.45 14.28
C ARG A 31 32.41 -0.88 14.63
N GLU A 32 31.43 -0.43 13.85
CA GLU A 32 30.02 -0.73 14.06
C GLU A 32 29.30 -0.83 12.72
N TRP A 33 28.20 -1.58 12.71
CA TRP A 33 27.33 -1.69 11.56
C TRP A 33 26.05 -0.94 11.86
N LEU A 34 25.75 0.11 11.08
CA LEU A 34 24.46 0.77 11.15
C LEU A 34 23.54 0.13 10.10
N GLY A 35 22.61 -0.68 10.56
CA GLY A 35 21.54 -1.25 9.74
C GLY A 35 20.29 -0.37 9.79
N VAL A 36 19.79 0.01 8.62
CA VAL A 36 18.39 0.45 8.48
C VAL A 36 17.58 -0.74 8.00
N TRP A 37 16.59 -1.09 8.80
CA TRP A 37 15.58 -2.10 8.46
C TRP A 37 14.32 -1.32 8.13
N ILE A 38 13.99 -1.27 6.85
CA ILE A 38 12.69 -0.76 6.44
C ILE A 38 11.81 -2.00 6.45
N ASP A 39 10.78 -2.01 7.28
CA ASP A 39 9.84 -3.12 7.23
C ASP A 39 9.31 -3.25 5.81
N ALA A 40 9.49 -4.44 5.21
CA ALA A 40 8.84 -4.86 3.97
C ALA A 40 7.30 -4.83 4.08
N HIS A 41 6.76 -4.45 5.25
CA HIS A 41 5.35 -4.23 5.47
C HIS A 41 4.70 -3.25 4.51
N TYR A 42 5.43 -2.40 3.77
CA TYR A 42 4.79 -1.55 2.78
C TYR A 42 4.05 -2.38 1.70
N ASP A 43 4.66 -3.47 1.22
CA ASP A 43 4.04 -4.35 0.23
C ASP A 43 2.93 -5.22 0.83
N ILE A 44 3.11 -5.69 2.07
CA ILE A 44 2.11 -6.50 2.78
C ILE A 44 0.86 -5.66 3.09
N LEU A 45 1.05 -4.41 3.56
CA LEU A 45 -0.03 -3.47 3.80
C LEU A 45 -0.71 -3.04 2.50
N ALA A 46 0.04 -2.87 1.40
CA ALA A 46 -0.55 -2.61 0.08
C ALA A 46 -1.41 -3.79 -0.41
N ARG A 47 -0.95 -5.03 -0.20
CA ARG A 47 -1.69 -6.28 -0.44
C ARG A 47 -2.94 -6.41 0.44
N GLU A 48 -2.87 -5.94 1.69
CA GLU A 48 -3.97 -5.95 2.67
C GLU A 48 -4.97 -4.81 2.47
N ARG A 49 -4.58 -3.71 1.80
CA ARG A 49 -5.46 -2.60 1.39
C ARG A 49 -6.29 -2.91 0.15
N ARG A 50 -6.37 -4.17 -0.30
CA ARG A 50 -7.33 -4.54 -1.34
C ARG A 50 -8.73 -4.44 -0.77
N ALA A 51 -9.53 -3.52 -1.31
CA ALA A 51 -10.94 -3.41 -0.97
C ALA A 51 -11.64 -4.75 -1.27
N ALA A 52 -12.26 -5.34 -0.26
CA ALA A 52 -13.15 -6.47 -0.47
C ALA A 52 -14.35 -6.02 -1.30
N SER A 53 -14.90 -6.92 -2.11
CA SER A 53 -16.08 -6.61 -2.93
C SER A 53 -17.28 -6.10 -2.11
N ARG A 54 -17.41 -6.54 -0.85
CA ARG A 54 -18.37 -5.99 0.11
C ARG A 54 -18.15 -4.49 0.37
N GLN A 55 -16.91 -4.05 0.50
CA GLN A 55 -16.56 -2.64 0.70
C GLN A 55 -16.83 -1.82 -0.57
N LEU A 56 -16.56 -2.35 -1.77
CA LEU A 56 -16.92 -1.67 -3.02
C LEU A 56 -18.42 -1.43 -3.12
N ARG A 57 -19.24 -2.45 -2.81
CA ARG A 57 -20.71 -2.32 -2.76
C ARG A 57 -21.15 -1.30 -1.71
N ALA A 58 -20.54 -1.30 -0.53
CA ALA A 58 -20.84 -0.36 0.54
C ALA A 58 -20.52 1.09 0.12
N ALA A 59 -19.32 1.35 -0.42
CA ALA A 59 -18.90 2.66 -0.92
C ALA A 59 -19.86 3.18 -1.99
N ARG A 60 -20.19 2.33 -2.96
CA ARG A 60 -21.14 2.69 -4.02
C ARG A 60 -22.54 2.98 -3.46
N GLY A 61 -23.00 2.21 -2.48
CA GLY A 61 -24.26 2.44 -1.78
C GLY A 61 -24.28 3.75 -1.01
N MET A 62 -23.19 4.10 -0.30
CA MET A 62 -23.06 5.37 0.43
C MET A 62 -23.16 6.59 -0.48
N LEU A 63 -22.60 6.50 -1.69
CA LEU A 63 -22.66 7.57 -2.69
C LEU A 63 -23.96 7.56 -3.51
N ASN A 64 -24.85 6.59 -3.29
CA ASN A 64 -26.03 6.34 -4.10
C ASN A 64 -25.72 6.26 -5.62
N TRP A 65 -24.58 5.68 -5.98
CA TRP A 65 -24.18 5.54 -7.38
C TRP A 65 -24.69 4.23 -7.98
N SER A 66 -25.21 4.33 -9.19
CA SER A 66 -25.42 3.16 -10.05
C SER A 66 -24.08 2.61 -10.55
N VAL A 67 -24.08 1.34 -10.96
CA VAL A 67 -22.92 0.72 -11.62
C VAL A 67 -22.48 1.52 -12.85
N LYS A 68 -23.43 2.09 -13.60
CA LYS A 68 -23.15 2.94 -14.76
C LYS A 68 -22.41 4.21 -14.36
N GLN A 69 -22.88 4.90 -13.32
CA GLN A 69 -22.22 6.12 -12.84
C GLN A 69 -20.81 5.86 -12.32
N LEU A 70 -20.60 4.73 -11.63
CA LEU A 70 -19.25 4.36 -11.19
C LEU A 70 -18.35 4.03 -12.39
N ALA A 71 -18.85 3.31 -13.40
CA ALA A 71 -18.12 3.05 -14.64
C ALA A 71 -17.68 4.34 -15.33
N GLU A 72 -18.61 5.27 -15.49
CA GLU A 72 -18.38 6.55 -16.15
C GLU A 72 -17.34 7.42 -15.41
N ARG A 73 -17.36 7.40 -14.07
CA ARG A 73 -16.41 8.16 -13.24
C ARG A 73 -15.02 7.51 -13.14
N SER A 74 -14.96 6.18 -13.12
CA SER A 74 -13.69 5.43 -13.00
C SER A 74 -13.03 5.09 -14.33
N GLY A 75 -13.74 5.30 -15.46
CA GLY A 75 -13.26 4.88 -16.79
C GLY A 75 -13.28 3.36 -17.00
N LEU A 76 -13.86 2.59 -16.08
CA LEU A 76 -13.98 1.13 -16.17
C LEU A 76 -15.29 0.72 -16.83
N SER A 77 -15.35 -0.49 -17.38
CA SER A 77 -16.61 -1.01 -17.94
C SER A 77 -17.59 -1.44 -16.84
N CYS A 78 -18.89 -1.34 -17.11
CA CYS A 78 -19.93 -1.84 -16.20
C CYS A 78 -19.77 -3.35 -15.91
N ALA A 79 -19.28 -4.13 -16.89
CA ALA A 79 -19.01 -5.55 -16.73
C ALA A 79 -17.89 -5.81 -15.72
N VAL A 80 -16.82 -5.01 -15.76
CA VAL A 80 -15.72 -5.08 -14.79
C VAL A 80 -16.25 -4.79 -13.38
N ILE A 81 -17.00 -3.71 -13.19
CA ILE A 81 -17.54 -3.36 -11.86
C ILE A 81 -18.47 -4.45 -11.33
N ARG A 82 -19.39 -4.98 -12.15
CA ARG A 82 -20.27 -6.09 -11.72
C ARG A 82 -19.47 -7.32 -11.32
N ARG A 83 -18.49 -7.72 -12.14
CA ARG A 83 -17.61 -8.84 -11.84
C ARG A 83 -16.88 -8.64 -10.51
N LEU A 84 -16.37 -7.44 -10.24
CA LEU A 84 -15.71 -7.14 -8.97
C LEU A 84 -16.71 -7.21 -7.80
N GLU A 85 -17.92 -6.70 -7.98
CA GLU A 85 -18.97 -6.72 -6.97
C GLU A 85 -19.64 -8.09 -6.78
N GLU A 86 -19.41 -9.09 -7.64
CA GLU A 86 -19.95 -10.45 -7.48
C GLU A 86 -19.15 -11.28 -6.47
N TYR A 87 -17.85 -11.00 -6.32
CA TYR A 87 -17.04 -11.69 -5.33
C TYR A 87 -17.51 -11.30 -3.91
N ASN A 88 -17.29 -12.20 -2.97
CA ASN A 88 -17.56 -11.92 -1.56
C ASN A 88 -16.31 -11.48 -0.82
N ASP A 89 -15.15 -11.94 -1.25
CA ASP A 89 -13.85 -11.63 -0.64
C ASP A 89 -13.01 -10.78 -1.59
N THR A 90 -11.69 -10.93 -1.58
CA THR A 90 -10.80 -10.16 -2.45
C THR A 90 -10.96 -10.60 -3.90
N PRO A 91 -11.41 -9.72 -4.83
CA PRO A 91 -11.57 -10.10 -6.22
C PRO A 91 -10.21 -10.35 -6.88
N PRO A 92 -10.13 -11.25 -7.89
CA PRO A 92 -8.96 -11.41 -8.73
C PRO A 92 -8.87 -10.24 -9.72
N ALA A 93 -8.49 -9.07 -9.20
CA ALA A 93 -8.33 -7.84 -9.96
C ALA A 93 -6.87 -7.44 -10.03
N SER A 94 -6.46 -6.75 -11.09
CA SER A 94 -5.16 -6.09 -11.14
C SER A 94 -5.10 -4.95 -10.11
N ASP A 95 -3.92 -4.68 -9.59
CA ASP A 95 -3.73 -3.62 -8.59
C ASP A 95 -4.05 -2.24 -9.17
N ASP A 96 -3.74 -2.01 -10.45
CA ASP A 96 -4.07 -0.77 -11.17
C ASP A 96 -5.58 -0.49 -11.24
N LEU A 97 -6.37 -1.55 -11.46
CA LEU A 97 -7.83 -1.46 -11.51
C LEU A 97 -8.41 -1.12 -10.12
N LEU A 98 -7.89 -1.75 -9.06
CA LEU A 98 -8.32 -1.48 -7.69
C LEU A 98 -7.92 -0.07 -7.26
N GLN A 99 -6.73 0.38 -7.67
CA GLN A 99 -6.24 1.73 -7.41
C GLN A 99 -7.10 2.79 -8.11
N THR A 100 -7.51 2.54 -9.35
CA THR A 100 -8.43 3.42 -10.08
C THR A 100 -9.75 3.60 -9.33
N LEU A 101 -10.35 2.51 -8.86
CA LEU A 101 -11.57 2.57 -8.04
C LEU A 101 -11.33 3.32 -6.73
N TRP A 102 -10.20 3.07 -6.08
CA TRP A 102 -9.89 3.70 -4.81
C TRP A 102 -9.77 5.23 -4.93
N ILE A 103 -9.05 5.71 -5.95
CA ILE A 103 -8.93 7.13 -6.25
C ILE A 103 -10.30 7.73 -6.60
N THR A 104 -11.11 7.02 -7.38
CA THR A 104 -12.46 7.47 -7.78
C THR A 104 -13.36 7.66 -6.55
N PHE A 105 -13.33 6.72 -5.61
CA PHE A 105 -14.11 6.80 -4.37
C PHE A 105 -13.56 7.86 -3.41
N ALA A 106 -12.23 7.92 -3.24
CA ALA A 106 -11.58 8.92 -2.41
C ALA A 106 -11.86 10.35 -2.91
N GLY A 107 -11.79 10.58 -4.22
CA GLY A 107 -12.15 11.85 -4.84
C GLY A 107 -13.63 12.22 -4.69
N ALA A 108 -14.48 11.28 -4.31
CA ALA A 108 -15.89 11.51 -4.00
C ALA A 108 -16.19 11.55 -2.49
N GLY A 109 -15.16 11.58 -1.64
CA GLY A 109 -15.29 11.69 -0.19
C GLY A 109 -15.54 10.36 0.52
N ILE A 110 -15.10 9.23 -0.05
CA ILE A 110 -15.15 7.93 0.63
C ILE A 110 -13.75 7.51 1.08
N GLU A 111 -13.65 7.10 2.34
CA GLU A 111 -12.42 6.57 2.93
C GLU A 111 -12.59 5.07 3.24
N PHE A 112 -11.59 4.27 2.84
CA PHE A 112 -11.49 2.86 3.17
C PHE A 112 -10.57 2.68 4.38
N THR A 113 -11.04 1.95 5.38
CA THR A 113 -10.29 1.70 6.62
C THR A 113 -9.88 0.23 6.71
N PHE A 114 -8.62 0.01 7.07
CA PHE A 114 -8.02 -1.31 7.27
C PHE A 114 -7.26 -1.31 8.60
N PRO A 115 -7.98 -1.41 9.74
CA PRO A 115 -7.32 -1.37 11.04
C PRO A 115 -6.49 -2.65 11.25
N LEU A 116 -5.34 -2.52 11.92
CA LEU A 116 -4.48 -3.64 12.30
C LEU A 116 -5.23 -4.66 13.19
N VAL A 117 -6.22 -4.16 13.93
CA VAL A 117 -7.13 -4.96 14.77
C VAL A 117 -8.56 -4.54 14.45
N GLY A 118 -9.36 -5.47 13.92
CA GLY A 118 -10.76 -5.24 13.57
C GLY A 118 -11.08 -5.66 12.14
N LYS A 119 -12.32 -5.38 11.71
CA LYS A 119 -12.76 -5.65 10.34
C LYS A 119 -12.54 -4.40 9.47
N PRO A 120 -12.10 -4.56 8.21
CA PRO A 120 -12.06 -3.47 7.25
C PRO A 120 -13.43 -2.80 7.07
N GLY A 121 -13.42 -1.49 6.86
CA GLY A 121 -14.64 -0.67 6.78
C GLY A 121 -14.59 0.37 5.65
N VAL A 122 -15.72 1.05 5.48
CA VAL A 122 -15.89 2.18 4.56
C VAL A 122 -16.63 3.28 5.33
N ARG A 123 -16.20 4.54 5.19
CA ARG A 123 -16.86 5.69 5.80
C ARG A 123 -16.84 6.92 4.88
N PRO A 124 -17.81 7.83 5.01
CA PRO A 124 -17.68 9.16 4.42
C PRO A 124 -16.55 9.94 5.13
N GLN A 125 -15.86 10.77 4.35
CA GLN A 125 -14.85 11.73 4.83
C GLN A 125 -15.51 13.00 5.39
#